data_AF-A0A3C0T299-F1
#
_entry.id   AF-A0A3C0T299-F1
#
_cell.length_a   1.000
_cell.length_b   1.000
_cell.length_c   1.000
_cell.angle_alpha   90.00
_cell.angle_beta   90.00
_cell.angle_gamma   90.00
#
_symmetry.space_group_name_H-M   'P 1'
#
loop_
_entity.id
_entity.type
_entity.pdbx_description
1 polymer ?
#
loop_
_entity_poly.entity_id
_entity_poly.type
_entity_poly.pdbx_seq_one_letter_code
_entity_poly.pdbx_strand_id
1 'polypeptide(L)'
;VFYQLIAFNETVAKHSSFEAALASVLAENPGFSSMADLFIETEAWKSYLDGWSKIAADYVVSIVAGSCFVPDEEQNLYNRTFVYSPDGELIYTQNKVFLTEFESAVIGLTPGSIEDAGFVEIGGQDVALTICKDAYSPQWEQKHSGAFIWIDIKANGESFNDDQRRSFMRALPLRLVRSDVPFGMTVCAVGSYLDLFWEGESSAIYKSDGRLVLADISDSYNAADRISISISTEQ
;
A
#
# COMPACT_ATOMS: atom_id res chain seq x y z
N VAL A 1 5.24 1.94 -6.19
CA VAL A 1 4.27 1.68 -7.28
C VAL A 1 4.90 1.73 -8.66
N PHE A 2 5.51 2.83 -9.14
CA PHE A 2 6.02 2.94 -10.53
C PHE A 2 7.50 2.56 -10.74
N TYR A 3 8.01 1.59 -9.99
CA TYR A 3 9.43 1.21 -10.05
C TYR A 3 9.85 0.70 -11.45
N GLN A 4 8.91 0.10 -12.18
CA GLN A 4 9.09 -0.42 -13.53
C GLN A 4 9.44 0.66 -14.55
N LEU A 5 9.07 1.92 -14.30
CA LEU A 5 9.39 3.03 -15.21
C LEU A 5 10.84 3.49 -15.11
N ILE A 6 11.62 3.01 -14.14
CA ILE A 6 13.05 3.32 -14.01
C ILE A 6 13.82 2.87 -15.25
N ALA A 7 13.44 1.74 -15.86
CA ALA A 7 14.05 1.25 -17.09
C ALA A 7 13.91 2.23 -18.28
N PHE A 8 12.92 3.11 -18.22
CA PHE A 8 12.61 4.09 -19.26
C PHE A 8 12.89 5.52 -18.83
N ASN A 9 13.73 5.72 -17.80
CA ASN A 9 13.97 7.02 -17.18
C ASN A 9 14.40 8.11 -18.19
N GLU A 10 15.20 7.76 -19.21
CA GLU A 10 15.60 8.70 -20.26
C GLU A 10 14.41 9.24 -21.07
N THR A 11 13.43 8.41 -21.37
CA THR A 11 12.21 8.80 -22.07
C THR A 11 11.28 9.54 -21.13
N VAL A 12 11.01 8.97 -19.95
CA VAL A 12 10.14 9.54 -18.92
C VAL A 12 10.57 10.96 -18.54
N ALA A 13 11.87 11.21 -18.35
CA ALA A 13 12.40 12.51 -17.90
C ALA A 13 12.18 13.65 -18.92
N LYS A 14 11.80 13.35 -20.16
CA LYS A 14 11.48 14.36 -21.19
C LYS A 14 10.08 14.94 -21.04
N HIS A 15 9.25 14.37 -20.17
CA HIS A 15 7.85 14.74 -20.00
C HIS A 15 7.60 15.28 -18.60
N SER A 16 6.61 16.17 -18.49
CA SER A 16 6.10 16.66 -17.21
C SER A 16 4.83 15.96 -16.76
N SER A 17 4.20 15.19 -17.66
CA SER A 17 2.95 14.47 -17.39
C SER A 17 3.17 12.97 -17.47
N PHE A 18 2.58 12.24 -16.53
CA PHE A 18 2.60 10.78 -16.46
C PHE A 18 1.99 10.14 -17.70
N GLU A 19 0.84 10.63 -18.16
CA GLU A 19 0.18 10.12 -19.36
C GLU A 19 1.05 10.33 -20.61
N ALA A 20 1.64 11.52 -20.77
CA ALA A 20 2.52 11.82 -21.89
C ALA A 20 3.80 10.97 -21.86
N ALA A 21 4.41 10.80 -20.67
CA ALA A 21 5.59 9.95 -20.49
C ALA A 21 5.30 8.51 -20.95
N LEU A 22 4.18 7.95 -20.51
CA LEU A 22 3.78 6.59 -20.86
C LEU A 22 3.45 6.44 -22.34
N ALA A 23 2.72 7.39 -22.93
CA ALA A 23 2.43 7.37 -24.36
C ALA A 23 3.72 7.34 -25.19
N SER A 24 4.74 8.10 -24.78
CA SER A 24 6.05 8.09 -25.43
C SER A 24 6.80 6.78 -25.22
N VAL A 25 6.76 6.19 -24.01
CA VAL A 25 7.37 4.87 -23.77
C VAL A 25 6.72 3.80 -24.64
N LEU A 26 5.39 3.77 -24.74
CA LEU A 26 4.68 2.80 -25.59
C LEU A 26 4.99 3.02 -27.08
N ALA A 27 5.07 4.27 -27.54
CA ALA A 27 5.40 4.58 -28.93
C ALA A 27 6.84 4.15 -29.31
N GLU A 28 7.79 4.26 -28.37
CA GLU A 28 9.19 3.83 -28.57
C GLU A 28 9.37 2.31 -28.42
N ASN A 29 8.41 1.62 -27.80
CA ASN A 29 8.47 0.18 -27.50
C ASN A 29 7.22 -0.53 -28.04
N PRO A 30 7.11 -0.73 -29.37
CA PRO A 30 5.92 -1.29 -30.00
C PRO A 30 5.63 -2.76 -29.63
N GLY A 31 6.49 -3.40 -28.83
CA GLY A 31 6.23 -4.70 -28.22
C GLY A 31 5.14 -4.64 -27.13
N PHE A 32 4.95 -3.49 -26.49
CA PHE A 32 3.90 -3.30 -25.49
C PHE A 32 2.62 -2.79 -26.17
N SER A 33 1.50 -3.50 -25.99
CA SER A 33 0.20 -3.07 -26.50
C SER A 33 -0.59 -2.25 -25.48
N SER A 34 -0.22 -2.33 -24.21
CA SER A 34 -0.85 -1.63 -23.11
C SER A 34 0.13 -1.26 -22.01
N MET A 35 -0.33 -0.44 -21.05
CA MET A 35 0.46 -0.18 -19.84
C MET A 35 0.62 -1.41 -18.96
N ALA A 36 -0.40 -2.27 -18.90
CA ALA A 36 -0.29 -3.52 -18.16
C ALA A 36 0.85 -4.37 -18.71
N ASP A 37 0.93 -4.51 -20.05
CA ASP A 37 2.00 -5.26 -20.72
C ASP A 37 3.39 -4.75 -20.32
N LEU A 38 3.57 -3.42 -20.28
CA LEU A 38 4.82 -2.81 -19.83
C LEU A 38 5.18 -3.21 -18.39
N PHE A 39 4.22 -3.13 -17.46
CA PHE A 39 4.47 -3.48 -16.05
C PHE A 39 4.75 -4.98 -15.86
N ILE A 40 4.17 -5.81 -16.72
CA ILE A 40 4.34 -7.26 -16.75
C ILE A 40 5.73 -7.63 -17.29
N GLU A 41 6.07 -7.16 -18.49
CA GLU A 41 7.24 -7.60 -19.25
C GLU A 41 8.57 -7.06 -18.72
N THR A 42 8.55 -5.90 -18.05
CA THR A 42 9.78 -5.31 -17.48
C THR A 42 10.34 -6.09 -16.30
N GLU A 43 9.51 -6.90 -15.63
CA GLU A 43 9.86 -7.70 -14.44
C GLU A 43 10.55 -6.93 -13.29
N ALA A 44 10.59 -5.60 -13.31
CA ALA A 44 11.31 -4.80 -12.32
C ALA A 44 10.69 -4.91 -10.91
N TRP A 45 9.48 -5.46 -10.80
CA TRP A 45 8.91 -5.88 -9.53
C TRP A 45 9.76 -6.96 -8.82
N LYS A 46 10.52 -7.81 -9.52
CA LYS A 46 11.40 -8.81 -8.89
C LYS A 46 12.46 -8.15 -8.02
N SER A 47 13.10 -7.09 -8.53
CA SER A 47 14.08 -6.30 -7.77
C SER A 47 13.47 -5.60 -6.57
N TYR A 48 12.20 -5.19 -6.66
CA TYR A 48 11.46 -4.68 -5.50
C TYR A 48 11.31 -5.76 -4.42
N LEU A 49 10.95 -7.00 -4.80
CA LEU A 49 10.82 -8.10 -3.84
C LEU A 49 12.16 -8.48 -3.20
N ASP A 50 13.21 -8.61 -4.01
CA ASP A 50 14.55 -8.95 -3.54
C ASP A 50 15.10 -7.90 -2.58
N GLY A 51 14.85 -6.62 -2.86
CA GLY A 51 15.25 -5.50 -2.01
C GLY A 51 14.64 -5.59 -0.61
N TRP A 52 13.33 -5.83 -0.51
CA TRP A 52 12.66 -5.93 0.79
C TRP A 52 13.02 -7.20 1.55
N SER A 53 13.14 -8.34 0.86
CA SER A 53 13.63 -9.60 1.44
C SER A 53 15.00 -9.40 2.07
N LYS A 54 15.93 -8.77 1.32
CA LYS A 54 17.28 -8.48 1.82
C LYS A 54 17.25 -7.54 3.03
N ILE A 55 16.47 -6.47 3.00
CA ILE A 55 16.37 -5.53 4.13
C ILE A 55 15.80 -6.23 5.37
N ALA A 56 14.76 -7.05 5.22
CA ALA A 56 14.18 -7.80 6.33
C ALA A 56 15.22 -8.72 7.01
N ALA A 57 15.99 -9.47 6.20
CA ALA A 57 17.05 -10.34 6.68
C ALA A 57 18.25 -9.58 7.29
N ASP A 58 18.73 -8.52 6.63
CA ASP A 58 19.90 -7.75 7.07
C ASP A 58 19.66 -7.06 8.42
N TYR A 59 18.42 -6.63 8.68
CA TYR A 59 18.04 -5.95 9.93
C TYR A 59 17.30 -6.85 10.94
N VAL A 60 17.01 -8.10 10.57
CA VAL A 60 16.28 -9.08 11.40
C VAL A 60 14.93 -8.53 11.89
N VAL A 61 14.13 -8.03 10.94
CA VAL A 61 12.81 -7.45 11.22
C VAL A 61 11.76 -7.98 10.26
N SER A 62 10.53 -8.15 10.76
CA SER A 62 9.38 -8.33 9.87
C SER A 62 9.05 -7.03 9.16
N ILE A 63 8.78 -7.09 7.86
CA ILE A 63 8.46 -5.92 7.03
C ILE A 63 7.11 -6.13 6.37
N VAL A 64 6.15 -5.28 6.70
CA VAL A 64 4.99 -5.04 5.83
C VAL A 64 5.42 -3.99 4.81
N ALA A 65 5.70 -4.43 3.58
CA ALA A 65 6.10 -3.52 2.53
C ALA A 65 4.89 -2.69 2.08
N GLY A 66 5.17 -1.63 1.31
CA GLY A 66 4.12 -0.94 0.55
C GLY A 66 3.49 -1.87 -0.50
N SER A 67 2.95 -1.29 -1.56
CA SER A 67 2.44 -2.08 -2.67
C SER A 67 3.09 -1.71 -4.01
N CYS A 68 3.09 -2.67 -4.93
CA CYS A 68 3.55 -2.51 -6.29
C CYS A 68 2.71 -3.33 -7.26
N PHE A 69 2.86 -3.05 -8.57
CA PHE A 69 2.14 -3.76 -9.61
C PHE A 69 2.87 -5.04 -9.99
N VAL A 70 2.20 -6.19 -9.83
CA VAL A 70 2.79 -7.52 -10.03
C VAL A 70 1.81 -8.43 -10.77
N PRO A 71 2.26 -9.16 -11.81
CA PRO A 71 1.44 -10.15 -12.49
C PRO A 71 1.24 -11.42 -11.66
N ASP A 72 0.15 -12.14 -11.92
CA ASP A 72 0.05 -13.57 -11.61
C ASP A 72 0.58 -14.45 -12.76
N GLU A 73 0.43 -15.76 -12.63
CA GLU A 73 0.85 -16.73 -13.65
C GLU A 73 0.07 -16.58 -14.97
N GLU A 74 -1.18 -16.09 -14.89
CA GLU A 74 -2.07 -15.84 -16.03
C GLU A 74 -1.88 -14.44 -16.65
N GLN A 75 -0.88 -13.68 -16.18
CA GLN A 75 -0.57 -12.32 -16.62
C GLN A 75 -1.64 -11.27 -16.23
N ASN A 76 -2.49 -11.55 -15.24
CA ASN A 76 -3.34 -10.53 -14.64
C ASN A 76 -2.50 -9.64 -13.73
N LEU A 77 -2.58 -8.32 -13.90
CA LEU A 77 -1.77 -7.36 -13.15
C LEU A 77 -2.50 -6.86 -11.90
N TYR A 78 -1.88 -7.01 -10.72
CA TYR A 78 -2.48 -6.62 -9.44
C TYR A 78 -1.69 -5.53 -8.73
N ASN A 79 -2.38 -4.69 -7.94
CA ASN A 79 -1.75 -3.89 -6.89
C ASN A 79 -1.59 -4.77 -5.62
N ARG A 80 -0.39 -5.25 -5.35
CA ARG A 80 -0.11 -6.26 -4.32
C ARG A 80 0.80 -5.70 -3.23
N THR A 81 0.47 -5.97 -1.97
CA THR A 81 1.37 -5.78 -0.81
C THR A 81 2.02 -7.10 -0.41
N PHE A 82 3.16 -7.01 0.26
CA PHE A 82 4.04 -8.12 0.60
C PHE A 82 4.48 -8.01 2.06
N VAL A 83 4.55 -9.15 2.74
CA VAL A 83 5.03 -9.22 4.12
C VAL A 83 6.18 -10.21 4.20
N TYR A 84 7.28 -9.75 4.78
CA TYR A 84 8.50 -10.51 4.94
C TYR A 84 8.75 -10.84 6.41
N SER A 85 9.22 -12.04 6.69
CA SER A 85 9.72 -12.44 8.00
C SER A 85 11.15 -11.93 8.25
N PRO A 86 11.64 -12.00 9.51
CA PRO A 86 12.98 -11.51 9.88
C PRO A 86 14.16 -12.22 9.20
N ASP A 87 13.94 -13.37 8.58
CA ASP A 87 14.91 -14.09 7.75
C ASP A 87 14.87 -13.69 6.27
N GLY A 88 13.96 -12.80 5.90
CA GLY A 88 13.75 -12.34 4.53
C GLY A 88 12.79 -13.19 3.70
N GLU A 89 12.14 -14.21 4.27
CA GLU A 89 11.15 -15.01 3.53
C GLU A 89 9.85 -14.22 3.30
N LEU A 90 9.25 -14.39 2.12
CA LEU A 90 7.93 -13.83 1.83
C LEU A 90 6.85 -14.72 2.46
N ILE A 91 6.19 -14.22 3.50
CA ILE A 91 5.23 -14.99 4.31
C ILE A 91 3.77 -14.67 4.02
N TYR A 92 3.49 -13.51 3.40
CA TYR A 92 2.12 -13.14 3.05
C TYR A 92 2.08 -12.13 1.89
N THR A 93 1.02 -12.20 1.09
CA THR A 93 0.70 -11.22 0.07
C THR A 93 -0.78 -10.95 0.01
N GLN A 94 -1.18 -9.74 -0.36
CA GLN A 94 -2.59 -9.41 -0.58
C GLN A 94 -2.76 -8.48 -1.78
N ASN A 95 -3.72 -8.81 -2.63
CA ASN A 95 -4.14 -7.96 -3.74
C ASN A 95 -5.17 -6.93 -3.25
N LYS A 96 -5.03 -5.69 -3.72
CA LYS A 96 -6.03 -4.64 -3.50
C LYS A 96 -7.37 -5.04 -4.12
N VAL A 97 -8.44 -4.93 -3.35
CA VAL A 97 -9.79 -5.37 -3.77
C VAL A 97 -10.54 -4.24 -4.46
N PHE A 98 -10.53 -3.05 -3.87
CA PHE A 98 -11.29 -1.90 -4.35
C PHE A 98 -10.39 -0.94 -5.14
N LEU A 99 -10.38 -1.09 -6.46
CA LEU A 99 -9.57 -0.26 -7.36
C LEU A 99 -10.16 1.15 -7.54
N THR A 100 -9.28 2.13 -7.78
CA THR A 100 -9.66 3.45 -8.33
C THR A 100 -9.88 3.36 -9.83
N GLU A 101 -10.51 4.39 -10.42
CA GLU A 101 -10.68 4.46 -11.88
C GLU A 101 -9.33 4.53 -12.60
N PHE A 102 -8.35 5.25 -12.04
CA PHE A 102 -6.98 5.26 -12.56
C PHE A 102 -6.37 3.85 -12.57
N GLU A 103 -6.53 3.08 -11.50
CA GLU A 103 -6.00 1.71 -11.44
C GLU A 103 -6.67 0.78 -12.46
N SER A 104 -8.00 0.80 -12.58
CA SER A 104 -8.71 -0.13 -13.46
C SER A 104 -8.73 0.31 -14.93
N ALA A 105 -9.01 1.59 -15.21
CA ALA A 105 -9.26 2.07 -16.56
C ALA A 105 -8.01 2.62 -17.25
N VAL A 106 -7.07 3.19 -16.48
CA VAL A 106 -5.81 3.68 -17.03
C VAL A 106 -4.81 2.54 -17.01
N ILE A 107 -4.37 2.09 -15.83
CA ILE A 107 -3.31 1.07 -15.72
C ILE A 107 -3.76 -0.31 -16.22
N GLY A 108 -5.03 -0.67 -16.04
CA GLY A 108 -5.55 -1.99 -16.43
C GLY A 108 -5.37 -3.04 -15.35
N LEU A 109 -5.46 -2.67 -14.07
CA LEU A 109 -5.32 -3.61 -12.96
C LEU A 109 -6.54 -4.51 -12.80
N THR A 110 -6.28 -5.75 -12.42
CA THR A 110 -7.28 -6.72 -11.98
C THR A 110 -7.53 -6.54 -10.47
N PRO A 111 -8.79 -6.47 -10.02
CA PRO A 111 -9.10 -6.42 -8.59
C PRO A 111 -8.81 -7.76 -7.91
N GLY A 112 -8.33 -7.72 -6.67
CA GLY A 112 -8.28 -8.89 -5.79
C GLY A 112 -9.68 -9.31 -5.32
N SER A 113 -9.75 -10.49 -4.70
CA SER A 113 -10.94 -10.93 -3.97
C SER A 113 -10.80 -10.61 -2.49
N ILE A 114 -11.88 -10.12 -1.87
CA ILE A 114 -11.90 -9.96 -0.40
C ILE A 114 -11.75 -11.31 0.30
N GLU A 115 -12.27 -12.40 -0.28
CA GLU A 115 -12.23 -13.73 0.35
C GLU A 115 -10.79 -14.24 0.51
N ASP A 116 -9.91 -13.88 -0.42
CA ASP A 116 -8.49 -14.29 -0.42
C ASP A 116 -7.66 -13.54 0.64
N ALA A 117 -8.19 -12.44 1.20
CA ALA A 117 -7.50 -11.70 2.25
C ALA A 117 -7.54 -12.48 3.58
N GLY A 118 -6.39 -12.72 4.18
CA GLY A 118 -6.24 -13.37 5.47
C GLY A 118 -5.53 -12.49 6.49
N PHE A 119 -5.12 -13.13 7.59
CA PHE A 119 -4.16 -12.55 8.52
C PHE A 119 -2.77 -13.07 8.20
N VAL A 120 -1.78 -12.27 8.55
CA VAL A 120 -0.39 -12.72 8.65
C VAL A 120 0.02 -12.69 10.11
N GLU A 121 0.59 -13.79 10.60
CA GLU A 121 1.12 -13.84 11.95
C GLU A 121 2.49 -13.15 12.00
N ILE A 122 2.61 -12.10 12.83
CA ILE A 122 3.88 -11.41 13.09
C ILE A 122 4.09 -11.38 14.60
N GLY A 123 5.15 -12.04 15.08
CA GLY A 123 5.45 -12.11 16.52
C GLY A 123 4.35 -12.78 17.35
N GLY A 124 3.64 -13.76 16.79
CA GLY A 124 2.52 -14.44 17.44
C GLY A 124 1.22 -13.62 17.50
N GLN A 125 1.11 -12.56 16.69
CA GLN A 125 -0.08 -11.71 16.61
C GLN A 125 -0.61 -11.65 15.17
N ASP A 126 -1.92 -11.70 15.02
CA ASP A 126 -2.59 -11.58 13.73
C ASP A 126 -2.59 -10.12 13.24
N VAL A 127 -1.97 -9.89 12.09
CA VAL A 127 -1.93 -8.59 11.40
C VAL A 127 -2.83 -8.63 10.19
N ALA A 128 -3.70 -7.62 10.09
CA ALA A 128 -4.62 -7.41 8.98
C ALA A 128 -4.20 -6.22 8.12
N LEU A 129 -4.39 -6.32 6.80
CA LEU A 129 -3.93 -5.30 5.85
C LEU A 129 -5.06 -4.77 4.97
N THR A 130 -5.07 -3.47 4.70
CA THR A 130 -5.83 -2.88 3.58
C THR A 130 -4.94 -2.01 2.71
N ILE A 131 -5.33 -1.84 1.44
CA ILE A 131 -4.65 -0.93 0.53
C ILE A 131 -5.59 0.22 0.15
N CYS A 132 -5.34 1.38 0.75
CA CYS A 132 -5.87 2.68 0.39
C CYS A 132 -7.41 2.79 0.37
N LYS A 133 -8.02 2.51 -0.79
CA LYS A 133 -9.47 2.59 -0.98
C LYS A 133 -10.19 1.44 -0.26
N ASP A 134 -9.49 0.34 -0.02
CA ASP A 134 -10.00 -0.80 0.74
C ASP A 134 -10.54 -0.38 2.12
N ALA A 135 -9.78 0.42 2.88
CA ALA A 135 -10.16 0.84 4.23
C ALA A 135 -11.48 1.64 4.34
N TYR A 136 -12.05 2.09 3.22
CA TYR A 136 -13.34 2.77 3.20
C TYR A 136 -14.53 1.79 3.12
N SER A 137 -14.31 0.54 2.71
CA SER A 137 -15.36 -0.47 2.61
C SER A 137 -15.69 -1.09 3.97
N PRO A 138 -16.97 -1.19 4.37
CA PRO A 138 -17.36 -1.80 5.64
C PRO A 138 -17.19 -3.32 5.64
N GLN A 139 -17.02 -3.95 4.46
CA GLN A 139 -16.81 -5.40 4.38
C GLN A 139 -15.54 -5.85 5.13
N TRP A 140 -14.54 -4.97 5.24
CA TRP A 140 -13.33 -5.23 5.98
C TRP A 140 -13.52 -5.26 7.50
N GLU A 141 -14.60 -4.68 8.04
CA GLU A 141 -14.89 -4.72 9.49
C GLU A 141 -15.08 -6.17 9.95
N GLN A 142 -15.85 -6.97 9.18
CA GLN A 142 -16.04 -8.39 9.45
C GLN A 142 -14.80 -9.20 9.08
N LYS A 143 -14.19 -8.92 7.91
CA LYS A 143 -13.03 -9.67 7.42
C LYS A 143 -11.83 -9.57 8.36
N HIS A 144 -11.67 -8.44 9.05
CA HIS A 144 -10.58 -8.20 9.99
C HIS A 144 -10.95 -8.36 11.47
N SER A 145 -12.14 -8.88 11.77
CA SER A 145 -12.51 -9.19 13.16
C SER A 145 -11.53 -10.22 13.75
N GLY A 146 -11.07 -9.96 14.97
CA GLY A 146 -10.09 -10.79 15.67
C GLY A 146 -8.62 -10.46 15.37
N ALA A 147 -8.32 -9.59 14.40
CA ALA A 147 -6.96 -9.12 14.19
C ALA A 147 -6.44 -8.33 15.40
N PHE A 148 -5.16 -8.46 15.71
CA PHE A 148 -4.50 -7.69 16.75
C PHE A 148 -4.22 -6.26 16.29
N ILE A 149 -3.79 -6.09 15.05
CA ILE A 149 -3.50 -4.79 14.46
C ILE A 149 -3.96 -4.75 13.01
N TRP A 150 -4.53 -3.62 12.61
CA TRP A 150 -4.93 -3.36 11.22
C TRP A 150 -4.08 -2.23 10.63
N ILE A 151 -3.30 -2.55 9.62
CA ILE A 151 -2.45 -1.60 8.88
C ILE A 151 -3.10 -1.26 7.54
N ASP A 152 -3.31 0.04 7.29
CA ASP A 152 -3.79 0.57 6.02
C ASP A 152 -2.67 1.29 5.27
N ILE A 153 -2.30 0.75 4.11
CA ILE A 153 -1.25 1.29 3.24
C ILE A 153 -1.90 2.26 2.26
N LYS A 154 -1.53 3.54 2.32
CA LYS A 154 -2.15 4.61 1.53
C LYS A 154 -1.18 5.28 0.57
N ALA A 155 -1.67 5.54 -0.64
CA ALA A 155 -1.04 6.45 -1.60
C ALA A 155 -2.14 7.38 -2.11
N ASN A 156 -2.44 8.43 -1.34
CA ASN A 156 -3.55 9.34 -1.61
C ASN A 156 -3.11 10.44 -2.60
N GLY A 157 -3.72 10.45 -3.79
CA GLY A 157 -3.41 11.38 -4.87
C GLY A 157 -4.21 12.68 -4.84
N GLU A 158 -4.62 13.13 -3.65
CA GLU A 158 -5.41 14.36 -3.46
C GLU A 158 -4.73 15.28 -2.45
N SER A 159 -4.85 16.59 -2.64
CA SER A 159 -4.27 17.57 -1.71
C SER A 159 -4.84 17.41 -0.31
N PHE A 160 -3.97 17.35 0.70
CA PHE A 160 -4.34 17.04 2.07
C PHE A 160 -4.87 18.27 2.82
N ASN A 161 -6.12 18.62 2.52
CA ASN A 161 -6.88 19.68 3.17
C ASN A 161 -7.81 19.13 4.28
N ASP A 162 -8.62 19.99 4.89
CA ASP A 162 -9.55 19.59 5.96
C ASP A 162 -10.60 18.56 5.53
N ASP A 163 -11.03 18.58 4.25
CA ASP A 163 -11.93 17.57 3.71
C ASP A 163 -11.23 16.22 3.60
N GLN A 164 -9.98 16.20 3.13
CA GLN A 164 -9.18 14.98 3.08
C GLN A 164 -8.86 14.44 4.47
N ARG A 165 -8.54 15.30 5.44
CA ARG A 165 -8.40 14.93 6.85
C ARG A 165 -9.67 14.27 7.39
N ARG A 166 -10.85 14.85 7.12
CA ARG A 166 -12.15 14.23 7.47
C ARG A 166 -12.37 12.91 6.74
N SER A 167 -11.93 12.80 5.49
CA SER A 167 -12.04 11.57 4.71
C SER A 167 -11.21 10.44 5.31
N PHE A 168 -9.97 10.72 5.71
CA PHE A 168 -9.10 9.76 6.40
C PHE A 168 -9.74 9.22 7.68
N MET A 169 -10.46 10.05 8.44
CA MET A 169 -11.21 9.59 9.63
C MET A 169 -12.33 8.59 9.29
N ARG A 170 -12.87 8.62 8.07
CA ARG A 170 -13.90 7.67 7.61
C ARG A 170 -13.33 6.35 7.07
N ALA A 171 -12.01 6.26 6.90
CA ALA A 171 -11.29 5.05 6.55
C ALA A 171 -10.98 4.22 7.82
N LEU A 172 -9.72 3.85 8.04
CA LEU A 172 -9.28 2.98 9.14
C LEU A 172 -9.81 3.39 10.53
N PRO A 173 -9.76 4.68 10.96
CA PRO A 173 -10.28 5.05 12.28
C PRO A 173 -11.75 4.67 12.48
N LEU A 174 -12.63 4.94 11.51
CA LEU A 174 -14.03 4.53 11.60
C LEU A 174 -14.20 3.01 11.60
N ARG A 175 -13.39 2.27 10.84
CA ARG A 175 -13.39 0.79 10.86
C ARG A 175 -12.99 0.25 12.22
N LEU A 176 -11.99 0.85 12.86
CA LEU A 176 -11.56 0.46 14.19
C LEU A 176 -12.66 0.72 15.21
N VAL A 177 -13.33 1.87 15.20
CA VAL A 177 -14.48 2.14 16.09
C VAL A 177 -15.56 1.04 16.00
N ARG A 178 -15.71 0.41 14.84
CA ARG A 178 -16.75 -0.59 14.56
C ARG A 178 -16.32 -2.05 14.67
N SER A 179 -15.04 -2.30 14.94
CA SER A 179 -14.48 -3.64 15.09
C SER A 179 -13.98 -3.88 16.51
N ASP A 180 -13.49 -5.07 16.79
CA ASP A 180 -12.78 -5.45 18.01
C ASP A 180 -11.27 -5.18 17.95
N VAL A 181 -10.72 -4.94 16.76
CA VAL A 181 -9.27 -4.72 16.53
C VAL A 181 -8.73 -3.58 17.41
N PRO A 182 -7.74 -3.84 18.30
CA PRO A 182 -7.30 -2.86 19.28
C PRO A 182 -6.33 -1.81 18.74
N PHE A 183 -5.57 -2.13 17.69
CA PHE A 183 -4.52 -1.26 17.14
C PHE A 183 -4.73 -0.97 15.65
N GLY A 184 -4.35 0.23 15.24
CA GLY A 184 -4.44 0.68 13.85
C GLY A 184 -3.22 1.47 13.41
N MET A 185 -2.78 1.28 12.18
CA MET A 185 -1.78 2.13 11.56
C MET A 185 -2.21 2.56 10.16
N THR A 186 -2.18 3.85 9.88
CA THR A 186 -2.24 4.36 8.50
C THR A 186 -0.82 4.73 8.09
N VAL A 187 -0.32 4.17 6.99
CA VAL A 187 1.04 4.45 6.47
C VAL A 187 0.93 5.03 5.08
N CYS A 188 1.41 6.26 4.89
CA CYS A 188 1.22 7.04 3.68
C CYS A 188 2.51 7.13 2.85
N ALA A 189 2.37 6.93 1.53
CA ALA A 189 3.33 7.46 0.57
C ALA A 189 3.21 8.99 0.53
N VAL A 190 4.34 9.67 0.41
CA VAL A 190 4.43 11.12 0.23
C VAL A 190 5.42 11.47 -0.89
N GLY A 191 5.24 12.63 -1.51
CA GLY A 191 6.11 13.14 -2.56
C GLY A 191 5.43 13.21 -3.92
N SER A 192 6.20 13.27 -5.00
CA SER A 192 5.66 13.41 -6.34
C SER A 192 6.47 12.64 -7.38
N TYR A 193 5.82 12.34 -8.49
CA TYR A 193 6.43 11.73 -9.66
C TYR A 193 5.71 12.24 -10.92
N LEU A 194 6.40 13.04 -11.72
CA LEU A 194 5.81 13.82 -12.82
C LEU A 194 4.69 14.74 -12.29
N ASP A 195 3.50 14.70 -12.88
CA ASP A 195 2.30 15.42 -12.45
C ASP A 195 1.49 14.66 -11.38
N LEU A 196 1.93 13.46 -10.98
CA LEU A 196 1.35 12.75 -9.85
C LEU A 196 1.99 13.20 -8.54
N PHE A 197 1.20 13.23 -7.48
CA PHE A 197 1.66 13.53 -6.14
C PHE A 197 0.92 12.67 -5.11
N TRP A 198 1.51 12.57 -3.92
CA TRP A 198 0.94 11.88 -2.78
C TRP A 198 1.11 12.71 -1.53
N GLU A 199 0.00 12.84 -0.80
CA GLU A 199 -0.05 13.52 0.49
C GLU A 199 -0.94 12.73 1.45
N GLY A 200 -0.54 12.70 2.72
CA GLY A 200 -1.28 12.03 3.76
C GLY A 200 -0.48 11.96 5.05
N GLU A 201 -1.19 12.01 6.17
CA GLU A 201 -0.56 11.82 7.48
C GLU A 201 -0.54 10.34 7.83
N SER A 202 0.66 9.82 8.07
CA SER A 202 0.80 8.51 8.67
C SER A 202 0.42 8.63 10.15
N SER A 203 -0.32 7.66 10.70
CA SER A 203 -0.72 7.67 12.10
C SER A 203 -0.73 6.28 12.72
N ALA A 204 -0.46 6.21 14.02
CA ALA A 204 -0.65 5.02 14.85
C ALA A 204 -1.70 5.32 15.92
N ILE A 205 -2.69 4.46 16.03
CA ILE A 205 -3.84 4.63 16.92
C ILE A 205 -4.13 3.34 17.69
N TYR A 206 -4.67 3.47 18.89
CA TYR A 206 -5.09 2.34 19.71
C TYR A 206 -6.41 2.61 20.43
N LYS A 207 -7.08 1.54 20.86
CA LYS A 207 -8.28 1.62 21.69
C LYS A 207 -7.94 1.65 23.17
N SER A 208 -8.54 2.61 23.88
CA SER A 208 -8.54 2.68 25.34
C SER A 208 -9.92 3.14 25.82
N ASP A 209 -10.54 2.38 26.73
CA ASP A 209 -11.85 2.70 27.32
C ASP A 209 -12.94 3.05 26.29
N GLY A 210 -12.99 2.27 25.19
CA GLY A 210 -13.96 2.46 24.10
C GLY A 210 -13.72 3.69 23.23
N ARG A 211 -12.57 4.35 23.34
CA ARG A 211 -12.15 5.49 22.51
C ARG A 211 -10.90 5.18 21.73
N LEU A 212 -10.75 5.82 20.58
CA LEU A 212 -9.47 5.84 19.86
C LEU A 212 -8.56 6.90 20.46
N VAL A 213 -7.31 6.52 20.70
CA VAL A 213 -6.23 7.38 21.15
C VAL A 213 -5.17 7.42 20.06
N LEU A 214 -4.71 8.62 19.70
CA LEU A 214 -3.58 8.82 18.80
C LEU A 214 -2.29 8.59 19.59
N ALA A 215 -1.55 7.54 19.22
CA ALA A 215 -0.24 7.26 19.78
C ALA A 215 0.83 8.13 19.11
N ASP A 216 0.77 8.23 17.79
CA ASP A 216 1.78 8.92 16.99
C ASP A 216 1.21 9.37 15.64
N ILE A 217 1.78 10.41 15.06
CA ILE A 217 1.41 10.97 13.76
C ILE A 217 2.63 11.62 13.10
N SER A 218 2.71 11.57 11.77
CA SER A 218 3.75 12.29 11.03
C SER A 218 3.70 13.80 11.29
N ASP A 219 4.86 14.45 11.23
CA ASP A 219 5.01 15.89 11.50
C ASP A 219 4.26 16.74 10.47
N SER A 220 4.14 16.25 9.24
CA SER A 220 3.30 16.83 8.20
C SER A 220 2.70 15.76 7.27
N TYR A 221 1.81 16.20 6.39
CA TYR A 221 1.20 15.37 5.35
C TYR A 221 2.11 15.09 4.15
N ASN A 222 3.31 15.68 4.12
CA ASN A 222 4.26 15.57 3.01
C ASN A 222 5.69 15.22 3.44
N ALA A 223 5.89 14.90 4.72
CA ALA A 223 7.19 14.54 5.27
C ALA A 223 7.41 13.02 5.29
N ALA A 224 8.65 12.62 5.01
CA ALA A 224 9.09 11.24 5.13
C ALA A 224 9.47 10.98 6.60
N ASP A 225 8.47 10.63 7.40
CA ASP A 225 8.61 10.47 8.84
C ASP A 225 8.51 9.01 9.29
N ARG A 226 8.92 8.78 10.53
CA ARG A 226 8.71 7.52 11.25
C ARG A 226 7.63 7.73 12.30
N ILE A 227 6.57 6.94 12.21
CA ILE A 227 5.60 6.76 13.30
C ILE A 227 5.86 5.45 14.03
N SER A 228 5.51 5.37 15.31
CA SER A 228 5.65 4.14 16.08
C SER A 228 4.57 3.99 17.16
N ILE A 229 4.25 2.74 17.47
CA ILE A 229 3.45 2.37 18.63
C ILE A 229 4.19 1.27 19.39
N SER A 230 4.32 1.43 20.69
CA SER A 230 4.89 0.41 21.58
C SER A 230 3.76 -0.34 22.23
N ILE A 231 3.71 -1.65 22.03
CA ILE A 231 2.67 -2.52 22.56
C ILE A 231 3.31 -3.46 23.56
N SER A 232 2.98 -3.32 24.85
CA SER A 232 3.42 -4.26 25.88
C SER A 232 2.46 -5.44 25.92
N THR A 233 2.91 -6.60 25.48
CA THR A 233 2.21 -7.87 25.72
C THR A 233 2.67 -8.44 27.06
N GLU A 234 2.28 -7.80 28.17
CA GLU A 234 2.35 -8.49 29.45
C GLU A 234 1.21 -9.53 29.48
N GLN A 235 1.59 -10.81 29.37
CA GLN A 235 0.75 -11.94 29.75
C GLN A 235 1.07 -12.35 31.18
#